data_AF-U6BPK3-F1
#
_entry.id   AF-U6BPK3-F1
#
_cell.length_a   1.000
_cell.length_b   1.000
_cell.length_c   1.000
_cell.angle_alpha   90.00
_cell.angle_beta   90.00
_cell.angle_gamma   90.00
#
_symmetry.space_group_name_H-M   'P 1'
#
loop_
_entity.id
_entity.type
_entity.pdbx_description
1 polymer ?
#
loop_
_entity_poly.entity_id
_entity_poly.type
_entity_poly.pdbx_seq_one_letter_code
_entity_poly.pdbx_strand_id
1 'polypeptide(L)' 'GAVLGGQIGAGMDEQDRRLAELTSQRALEATPSGTSVEWRNPDNGNHGYVTPNKTYRNSTGQYCREYTQTVVIG' A
#
# COMPACT_ATOMS: atom_id res chain seq x y z
N GLY A 1 -7.40 -13.21 -5.49
CA GLY A 1 -5.95 -13.40 -5.33
C GLY A 1 -5.28 -12.05 -5.49
N ALA A 2 -4.78 -11.48 -4.39
CA ALA A 2 -3.89 -10.34 -4.42
C ALA A 2 -2.47 -10.89 -4.49
N VAL A 3 -2.02 -11.20 -5.70
CA VAL A 3 -0.59 -11.21 -6.00
C VAL A 3 -0.26 -9.77 -6.37
N LEU A 4 0.97 -9.32 -6.07
CA LEU A 4 1.57 -8.02 -6.42
C LEU A 4 1.64 -7.00 -5.25
N GLY A 5 2.29 -7.43 -4.16
CA GLY A 5 3.14 -6.55 -3.37
C GLY A 5 4.57 -7.08 -3.48
N GLY A 6 5.19 -6.92 -4.65
CA GLY A 6 6.54 -7.40 -4.91
C GLY A 6 7.50 -6.85 -3.86
N GLN A 7 8.12 -7.76 -3.10
CA GLN A 7 9.29 -7.52 -2.25
C GLN A 7 9.29 -6.18 -1.50
N ILE A 8 8.23 -5.90 -0.75
CA ILE A 8 8.26 -4.86 0.28
C ILE A 8 9.03 -5.47 1.46
N GLY A 9 10.31 -5.12 1.63
CA GLY A 9 10.96 -5.27 2.94
C GLY A 9 12.34 -5.92 3.02
N ALA A 10 13.22 -5.77 2.03
CA ALA A 10 14.65 -5.86 2.34
C ALA A 10 15.06 -4.57 3.07
N GLY A 11 15.02 -4.58 4.41
CA GLY A 11 15.41 -3.42 5.25
C GLY A 11 14.29 -2.72 6.03
N MET A 12 13.05 -3.23 5.97
CA MET A 12 11.96 -2.72 6.81
C MET A 12 11.94 -3.38 8.18
N ASP A 13 11.73 -2.58 9.22
CA ASP A 13 11.43 -3.10 10.55
C ASP A 13 9.94 -3.43 10.72
N GLU A 14 9.56 -3.92 11.90
CA GLU A 14 8.17 -4.27 12.21
C GLU A 14 7.23 -3.06 12.14
N GLN A 15 7.73 -1.87 12.51
CA GLN A 15 6.95 -0.65 12.53
C GLN A 15 6.70 -0.11 11.12
N ASP A 16 7.69 -0.18 10.24
CA ASP A 16 7.54 0.12 8.81
C ASP A 16 6.46 -0.74 8.18
N ARG A 17 6.50 -2.06 8.46
CA ARG A 17 5.52 -3.02 7.95
C ARG A 17 4.11 -2.68 8.43
N ARG A 18 3.97 -2.37 9.71
CA ARG A 18 2.69 -1.98 10.30
C ARG A 18 2.15 -0.68 9.71
N LEU A 19 3.00 0.33 9.52
CA LEU A 19 2.62 1.61 8.91
C LEU A 19 2.20 1.44 7.44
N ALA A 20 2.95 0.62 6.69
CA ALA A 20 2.64 0.29 5.31
C ALA A 20 1.31 -0.47 5.19
N GLU A 21 1.04 -1.45 6.06
CA GLU A 21 -0.21 -2.21 6.09
C GLU A 21 -1.41 -1.32 6.43
N LEU A 22 -1.30 -0.51 7.49
CA LEU A 22 -2.37 0.42 7.90
C LEU A 22 -2.69 1.42 6.79
N THR A 23 -1.65 1.94 6.14
CA THR A 23 -1.80 2.88 5.03
C THR A 23 -2.43 2.23 3.82
N SER A 24 -2.07 0.98 3.53
CA SER A 24 -2.68 0.21 2.45
C SER A 24 -4.16 -0.04 2.71
N GLN A 25 -4.53 -0.46 3.92
CA GLN A 25 -5.94 -0.64 4.30
C GLN A 25 -6.71 0.68 4.16
N ARG A 26 -6.18 1.78 4.70
CA ARG A 26 -6.81 3.10 4.60
C ARG A 26 -6.95 3.59 3.15
N ALA A 27 -5.93 3.36 2.33
CA ALA A 27 -5.98 3.70 0.91
C ALA A 27 -7.07 2.90 0.18
N LEU A 28 -7.21 1.61 0.49
CA LEU A 28 -8.17 0.75 -0.18
C LEU A 28 -9.61 0.93 0.30
N GLU A 29 -9.82 1.22 1.59
CA GLU A 29 -11.17 1.31 2.19
C GLU A 29 -11.73 2.74 2.20
N ALA A 30 -10.92 3.72 2.56
CA ALA A 30 -11.39 5.08 2.85
C ALA A 30 -11.03 6.11 1.77
N THR A 31 -10.17 5.74 0.82
CA THR A 31 -9.60 6.71 -0.12
C THR A 31 -10.14 6.52 -1.54
N PRO A 32 -10.53 7.61 -2.24
CA PRO A 32 -10.90 7.54 -3.64
C PRO A 32 -9.76 7.07 -4.55
N SER A 33 -10.12 6.55 -5.71
CA SER A 33 -9.16 6.16 -6.74
C SER A 33 -8.41 7.38 -7.26
N GLY A 34 -7.09 7.28 -7.35
CA GLY A 34 -6.17 8.36 -7.74
C GLY A 34 -5.68 9.22 -6.57
N THR A 35 -6.12 8.97 -5.34
CA THR A 35 -5.68 9.73 -4.17
C THR A 35 -4.64 8.94 -3.38
N SER A 36 -3.41 9.45 -3.31
CA SER A 36 -2.32 8.82 -2.56
C SER A 36 -2.48 9.03 -1.06
N VAL A 37 -2.20 7.98 -0.29
CA VAL A 37 -2.09 8.02 1.17
C VAL A 37 -0.65 7.74 1.55
N GLU A 38 -0.04 8.63 2.31
CA GLU A 38 1.37 8.55 2.67
C GLU A 38 1.55 8.05 4.10
N TRP A 39 2.70 7.44 4.37
CA TRP A 39 3.16 7.09 5.70
C TRP A 39 4.64 7.40 5.87
N ARG A 40 5.02 7.64 7.11
CA ARG A 40 6.40 7.90 7.50
C ARG A 40 6.66 7.30 8.86
N ASN A 41 7.74 6.56 8.97
CA ASN A 41 8.27 6.11 10.24
C ASN A 41 9.20 7.21 10.80
N PRO A 42 8.86 7.83 11.94
CA PRO A 42 9.70 8.85 12.56
C PRO A 42 11.00 8.29 13.16
N ASP A 43 11.08 6.99 13.43
CA ASP A 43 12.19 6.38 14.16
C ASP A 43 13.42 6.16 13.26
N ASN A 44 13.19 5.75 12.01
CA ASN A 44 14.25 5.45 11.04
C ASN A 44 14.20 6.35 9.79
N GLY A 45 13.16 7.17 9.62
CA GLY A 45 12.99 8.06 8.47
C GLY A 45 12.45 7.39 7.20
N ASN A 46 12.18 6.08 7.24
CA ASN A 46 11.54 5.34 6.16
C ASN A 46 10.15 5.92 5.89
N HIS A 47 9.78 5.98 4.62
CA HIS A 47 8.49 6.53 4.24
C HIS A 47 8.00 5.89 2.96
N GLY A 48 6.73 6.09 2.67
CA GLY A 48 6.13 5.55 1.48
C GLY A 48 4.74 6.10 1.26
N TYR A 49 4.12 5.66 0.17
CA TYR A 49 2.77 6.03 -0.16
C TYR A 49 2.06 4.94 -0.93
N VAL A 50 0.74 4.91 -0.81
CA VAL A 50 -0.15 3.97 -1.47
C VAL A 50 -1.18 4.77 -2.26
N THR A 51 -1.24 4.52 -3.56
CA THR A 51 -2.20 5.15 -4.47
C THR A 51 -3.17 4.09 -4.99
N PRO A 52 -4.45 4.12 -4.60
CA PRO A 52 -5.46 3.25 -5.21
C PRO A 52 -5.64 3.66 -6.66
N ASN A 53 -5.58 2.71 -7.59
CA ASN A 53 -5.78 2.95 -9.02
C ASN A 53 -7.23 2.65 -9.38
N LYS A 54 -7.52 1.56 -10.08
CA LYS A 54 -8.88 1.24 -10.54
C LYS A 54 -9.48 0.07 -9.76
N THR A 55 -10.78 0.16 -9.50
CA THR A 55 -11.57 -1.00 -9.09
C THR A 55 -12.05 -1.72 -10.34
N TYR A 56 -11.79 -3.02 -10.43
CA TYR A 56 -12.16 -3.86 -11.56
C TYR A 56 -12.77 -5.17 -11.04
N ARG A 57 -13.53 -5.84 -11.90
CA ARG A 57 -14.12 -7.14 -11.57
C ARG A 57 -13.25 -8.23 -12.19
N ASN A 58 -12.80 -9.19 -11.39
CA ASN A 58 -12.02 -10.31 -11.89
C ASN A 58 -12.91 -11.33 -12.61
N SER A 59 -12.29 -12.33 -13.25
CA SER A 59 -12.99 -13.39 -13.99
C SER A 59 -13.92 -14.25 -13.13
N THR A 60 -13.72 -14.29 -11.81
CA THR A 60 -14.61 -14.99 -10.85
C THR A 60 -15.71 -14.09 -10.29
N GLY A 61 -15.84 -12.86 -10.79
CA GLY A 61 -16.91 -11.93 -10.43
C GLY A 61 -16.68 -11.13 -9.15
N GLN A 62 -15.50 -11.24 -8.52
CA GLN A 62 -15.11 -10.49 -7.33
C GLN A 62 -14.62 -9.09 -7.70
N TYR A 63 -14.96 -8.10 -6.88
CA TYR A 63 -14.40 -6.76 -6.99
C TYR A 63 -12.99 -6.75 -6.42
N CYS A 64 -12.02 -6.37 -7.26
CA CYS A 64 -10.63 -6.18 -6.88
C CYS A 64 -10.27 -4.71 -7.11
N ARG A 65 -9.38 -4.17 -6.29
CA ARG A 65 -8.88 -2.80 -6.43
C ARG A 65 -7.39 -2.85 -6.67
N GLU A 66 -6.96 -2.37 -7.82
CA GLU A 66 -5.53 -2.14 -8.10
C GLU A 66 -5.04 -0.97 -7.26
N TYR A 67 -3.80 -1.06 -6.79
CA TYR A 67 -3.11 0.03 -6.13
C TYR A 67 -1.62 -0.05 -6.44
N THR A 68 -0.95 1.09 -6.35
CA THR A 68 0.50 1.19 -6.42
C THR A 68 1.01 1.57 -5.05
N GLN A 69 2.00 0.85 -4.56
CA GLN A 69 2.68 1.16 -3.31
C GLN A 69 4.16 1.46 -3.60
N THR A 70 4.66 2.54 -3.02
CA THR A 70 6.07 2.91 -3.05
C THR A 70 6.59 2.98 -1.63
N VAL A 71 7.76 2.39 -1.39
CA VAL A 71 8.46 2.43 -0.11
C VAL A 71 9.88 2.88 -0.35
N VAL A 72 10.32 3.87 0.41
CA VAL A 72 11.67 4.44 0.38
C VAL A 72 12.33 4.10 1.70
N ILE A 73 13.40 3.31 1.63
CA ILE A 73 14.23 2.89 2.76
C ILE A 73 15.56 3.64 2.64
N GLY A 74 15.96 4.30 3.73
CA GLY A 74 17.17 5.13 3.82
C GLY A 74 18.40 4.41 4.36
#